data_AF-A0A7V3BK71-F1
#
_entry.id   AF-A0A7V3BK71-F1
#
_cell.length_a   1.000
_cell.length_b   1.000
_cell.length_c   1.000
_cell.angle_alpha   90.00
_cell.angle_beta   90.00
_cell.angle_gamma   90.00
#
_symmetry.space_group_name_H-M   'P 1'
#
loop_
_entity.id
_entity.type
_entity.pdbx_description
1 polymer ?
#
loop_
_entity_poly.entity_id
_entity_poly.type
_entity_poly.pdbx_seq_one_letter_code
_entity_poly.pdbx_strand_id
1 'polypeptide(L)'
;AHARGIPVHVDAAQAVGRVEIDVQAWGIDLLSLSGHKFGGPKGIGALFIRDTLGGQMQAVIHGGHQERERRAGTEDVPSLVAFGRACAFIRPRLADEGKRLATLRDHLEREVLARVSGARVLGRGSLRLPNTSNMSFPGVKGEALVFNLDLLGIAVSTGALCTSRRGVPSQVLDAMGVSRAESEGSVRLSLGWATTEEEIEQVLQVLPAVVDRLRRLSPM
;
A
#
# COMPACT_ATOMS: atom_id res chain seq x y z
N ALA A 1 -1.36 0.73 -25.30
CA ALA A 1 -0.23 1.67 -25.38
C ALA A 1 0.72 1.29 -26.54
N HIS A 2 1.28 0.07 -26.54
CA HIS A 2 2.24 -0.35 -27.59
C HIS A 2 1.73 -0.33 -29.02
N ALA A 3 0.45 -0.64 -29.27
CA ALA A 3 -0.15 -0.49 -30.60
C ALA A 3 -0.09 0.95 -31.17
N ARG A 4 0.21 1.94 -30.32
CA ARG A 4 0.42 3.34 -30.68
C ARG A 4 1.88 3.81 -30.46
N GLY A 5 2.81 2.89 -30.18
CA GLY A 5 4.22 3.23 -29.91
C GLY A 5 4.46 3.95 -28.58
N ILE A 6 3.52 3.89 -27.63
CA ILE A 6 3.62 4.60 -26.34
C ILE A 6 4.21 3.66 -25.28
N PRO A 7 5.31 4.04 -24.58
CA PRO A 7 5.85 3.31 -23.44
C PRO A 7 4.88 3.19 -22.26
N VAL A 8 4.96 2.09 -21.52
CA VAL A 8 4.19 1.87 -20.29
C VAL A 8 5.11 1.86 -19.08
N HIS A 9 4.87 2.81 -18.17
CA HIS A 9 5.44 2.81 -16.82
C HIS A 9 4.45 2.22 -15.82
N VAL A 10 4.96 1.35 -14.95
CA VAL A 10 4.21 0.76 -13.84
C VAL A 10 4.90 1.12 -12.53
N ASP A 11 4.21 1.86 -11.67
CA ASP A 11 4.62 1.97 -10.27
C ASP A 11 4.21 0.71 -9.51
N ALA A 12 5.19 -0.14 -9.24
CA ALA A 12 5.00 -1.40 -8.53
C ALA A 12 5.47 -1.33 -7.08
N ALA A 13 5.67 -0.13 -6.50
CA ALA A 13 6.17 0.02 -5.14
C ALA A 13 5.35 -0.75 -4.09
N GLN A 14 4.03 -0.85 -4.26
CA GLN A 14 3.14 -1.62 -3.37
C GLN A 14 2.88 -3.05 -3.84
N ALA A 15 3.24 -3.39 -5.08
CA ALA A 15 2.96 -4.69 -5.69
C ALA A 15 4.13 -5.67 -5.53
N VAL A 16 5.37 -5.19 -5.67
CA VAL A 16 6.58 -6.02 -5.48
C VAL A 16 6.61 -6.58 -4.06
N GLY A 17 6.81 -7.88 -3.95
CA GLY A 17 6.80 -8.60 -2.66
C GLY A 17 5.40 -8.89 -2.11
N ARG A 18 4.34 -8.63 -2.90
CA ARG A 18 2.96 -9.00 -2.59
C ARG A 18 2.31 -9.88 -3.66
N VAL A 19 2.61 -9.63 -4.93
CA VAL A 19 2.10 -10.40 -6.07
C VAL A 19 3.22 -10.66 -7.06
N GLU A 20 3.08 -11.73 -7.85
CA GLU A 20 4.01 -12.01 -8.95
C GLU A 20 3.96 -10.89 -9.98
N ILE A 21 5.14 -10.52 -10.49
CA ILE A 21 5.29 -9.50 -11.51
C ILE A 21 6.28 -10.04 -12.54
N ASP A 22 5.84 -10.08 -13.79
CA ASP A 22 6.68 -10.45 -14.92
C ASP A 22 6.68 -9.31 -15.94
N VAL A 23 7.78 -8.57 -15.96
CA VAL A 23 7.96 -7.41 -16.85
C VAL A 23 8.00 -7.80 -18.33
N GLN A 24 8.34 -9.05 -18.65
CA GLN A 24 8.34 -9.55 -20.03
C GLN A 24 6.94 -9.98 -20.44
N ALA A 25 6.31 -10.85 -19.65
CA ALA A 25 4.97 -11.35 -19.95
C ALA A 25 3.93 -10.22 -20.00
N TRP A 26 4.10 -9.16 -19.21
CA TRP A 26 3.17 -8.03 -19.17
C TRP A 26 3.57 -6.87 -20.10
N GLY A 27 4.69 -6.99 -20.82
CA GLY A 27 5.17 -5.95 -21.72
C GLY A 27 5.53 -4.63 -21.01
N ILE A 28 5.95 -4.66 -19.75
CA ILE A 28 6.24 -3.43 -19.00
C ILE A 28 7.54 -2.81 -19.50
N ASP A 29 7.54 -1.52 -19.83
CA ASP A 29 8.72 -0.84 -20.36
C ASP A 29 9.56 -0.17 -19.26
N LEU A 30 8.88 0.35 -18.24
CA LEU A 30 9.50 0.94 -17.05
C LEU A 30 8.78 0.40 -15.81
N LEU A 31 9.51 -0.01 -14.78
CA LEU A 31 8.91 -0.44 -13.50
C LEU A 31 9.64 0.14 -12.30
N SER A 32 8.91 0.87 -11.45
CA SER A 32 9.44 1.38 -10.18
C SER A 32 9.19 0.40 -9.04
N LEU A 33 10.19 0.21 -8.18
CA LEU A 33 10.07 -0.60 -6.96
C LEU A 33 10.87 0.01 -5.80
N SER A 34 10.41 -0.25 -4.58
CA SER A 34 10.94 0.38 -3.35
C SER A 34 11.21 -0.66 -2.26
N GLY A 35 12.44 -0.72 -1.74
CA GLY A 35 12.92 -1.79 -0.87
C GLY A 35 12.11 -1.96 0.41
N HIS A 36 11.84 -0.86 1.10
CA HIS A 36 11.14 -0.86 2.39
C HIS A 36 9.67 -1.32 2.34
N LYS A 37 9.12 -1.62 1.17
CA LYS A 37 7.76 -2.16 1.04
C LYS A 37 7.71 -3.69 1.14
N PHE A 38 8.85 -4.36 0.96
CA PHE A 38 8.96 -5.82 0.97
C PHE A 38 10.10 -6.34 1.86
N GLY A 39 10.52 -5.55 2.86
CA GLY A 39 11.50 -5.97 3.88
C GLY A 39 12.94 -5.54 3.60
N GLY A 40 13.19 -4.76 2.55
CA GLY A 40 14.47 -4.08 2.34
C GLY A 40 14.60 -2.79 3.18
N PRO A 41 15.76 -2.12 3.15
CA PRO A 41 15.95 -0.88 3.88
C PRO A 41 15.17 0.29 3.26
N LYS A 42 14.94 1.34 4.07
CA LYS A 42 14.46 2.64 3.59
C LYS A 42 15.57 3.35 2.82
N GLY A 43 15.22 4.20 1.85
CA GLY A 43 16.18 4.97 1.06
C GLY A 43 16.74 4.26 -0.17
N ILE A 44 16.35 3.01 -0.43
CA ILE A 44 16.76 2.25 -1.63
C ILE A 44 15.54 1.80 -2.45
N GLY A 45 15.70 1.80 -3.76
CA GLY A 45 14.74 1.32 -4.74
C GLY A 45 15.42 1.05 -6.07
N ALA A 46 14.64 0.68 -7.07
CA ALA A 46 15.14 0.47 -8.42
C ALA A 46 14.11 0.92 -9.45
N LEU A 47 14.61 1.28 -10.63
CA LEU A 47 13.82 1.51 -11.82
C LEU A 47 14.28 0.49 -12.87
N PHE A 48 13.44 -0.48 -13.17
CA PHE A 48 13.63 -1.33 -14.34
C PHE A 48 13.36 -0.50 -15.60
N ILE A 49 14.24 -0.64 -16.59
CA ILE A 49 14.13 0.00 -17.89
C ILE A 49 14.33 -1.09 -18.94
N ARG A 50 13.33 -1.30 -19.80
CA ARG A 50 13.45 -2.21 -20.94
C ARG A 50 14.59 -1.75 -21.85
N ASP A 51 15.40 -2.69 -22.31
CA ASP A 51 16.61 -2.39 -23.09
C ASP A 51 16.35 -1.49 -24.31
N THR A 52 15.21 -1.68 -24.98
CA THR A 52 14.78 -0.86 -26.14
C THR A 52 14.59 0.62 -25.82
N LEU A 53 14.32 0.97 -24.56
CA LEU A 53 14.22 2.36 -24.10
C LEU A 53 15.50 2.86 -23.44
N GLY A 54 16.47 1.98 -23.17
CA GLY A 54 17.64 2.29 -22.38
C GLY A 54 18.46 3.48 -22.88
N GLY A 55 18.59 3.63 -24.21
CA GLY A 55 19.31 4.75 -24.85
C GLY A 55 18.48 6.03 -25.01
N GLN A 56 17.20 6.00 -24.67
CA GLN A 56 16.29 7.15 -24.77
C GLN A 56 16.08 7.85 -23.42
N MET A 57 16.56 7.25 -22.33
CA MET A 57 16.41 7.79 -20.98
C MET A 57 17.45 8.86 -20.70
N GLN A 58 17.00 10.02 -20.24
CA GLN A 58 17.88 11.07 -19.72
C GLN A 58 17.98 10.96 -18.20
N ALA A 59 19.18 11.10 -17.67
CA ALA A 59 19.41 11.13 -16.23
C ALA A 59 18.78 12.38 -15.60
N VAL A 60 18.15 12.20 -14.44
CA VAL A 60 17.64 13.32 -13.62
C VAL A 60 18.69 13.78 -12.61
N ILE A 61 19.55 12.87 -12.16
CA ILE A 61 20.67 13.15 -11.26
C ILE A 61 21.97 13.10 -12.08
N HIS A 62 22.54 14.26 -12.34
CA HIS A 62 23.76 14.42 -13.14
C HIS A 62 25.04 14.32 -12.28
N GLY A 63 26.14 13.87 -12.87
CA GLY A 63 27.43 13.70 -12.20
C GLY A 63 28.28 12.64 -12.90
N GLY A 64 28.84 11.69 -12.14
CA GLY A 64 29.67 10.60 -12.68
C GLY A 64 28.90 9.55 -13.49
N HIS A 65 29.62 8.50 -13.91
CA HIS A 65 29.16 7.47 -14.84
C HIS A 65 28.45 6.27 -14.17
N GLN A 66 28.09 6.37 -12.89
CA GLN A 66 27.42 5.28 -12.15
C GLN A 66 26.09 4.88 -12.80
N GLU A 67 25.65 3.65 -12.56
CA GLU A 67 24.37 3.12 -13.06
C GLU A 67 24.19 3.31 -14.58
N ARG A 68 25.25 3.08 -15.35
CA ARG A 68 25.29 3.28 -16.82
C ARG A 68 24.94 4.72 -17.22
N GLU A 69 25.47 5.69 -16.48
CA GLU A 69 25.22 7.13 -16.65
C GLU A 69 23.77 7.57 -16.37
N ARG A 70 22.94 6.70 -15.80
CA ARG A 70 21.50 6.98 -15.58
C ARG A 70 21.21 7.62 -14.23
N ARG A 71 22.08 7.39 -13.24
CA ARG A 71 21.94 7.94 -11.90
C ARG A 71 23.32 8.12 -11.30
N ALA A 72 23.79 9.37 -11.27
CA ALA A 72 25.09 9.69 -10.70
C ALA A 72 25.13 9.56 -9.17
N GLY A 73 26.35 9.36 -8.65
CA GLY A 73 26.66 9.30 -7.22
C GLY A 73 27.05 7.89 -6.79
N THR A 74 28.03 7.81 -5.89
CA THR A 74 28.58 6.55 -5.38
C THR A 74 27.46 5.64 -4.87
N GLU A 75 27.54 4.38 -5.28
CA GLU A 75 26.59 3.34 -4.96
C GLU A 75 26.59 3.06 -3.45
N ASP A 76 25.40 3.06 -2.83
CA ASP A 76 25.22 2.61 -1.46
C ASP A 76 25.25 1.07 -1.44
N VAL A 77 26.46 0.51 -1.50
CA VAL A 77 26.71 -0.93 -1.60
C VAL A 77 26.00 -1.72 -0.49
N PRO A 78 26.05 -1.32 0.80
CA PRO A 78 25.29 -2.00 1.85
C PRO A 78 23.78 -2.05 1.58
N SER A 79 23.17 -0.94 1.18
CA SER A 79 21.74 -0.90 0.86
C SER A 79 21.39 -1.73 -0.37
N LEU A 80 22.24 -1.75 -1.41
CA LEU A 80 22.07 -2.60 -2.59
C LEU A 80 22.13 -4.08 -2.25
N VAL A 81 23.08 -4.50 -1.41
CA VAL A 81 23.18 -5.88 -0.93
C VAL A 81 21.93 -6.26 -0.15
N ALA A 82 21.50 -5.43 0.81
CA ALA A 82 20.30 -5.68 1.59
C ALA A 82 19.03 -5.74 0.72
N PHE A 83 18.91 -4.85 -0.27
CA PHE A 83 17.81 -4.84 -1.24
C PHE A 83 17.76 -6.13 -2.07
N GLY A 84 18.91 -6.58 -2.60
CA GLY A 84 19.02 -7.84 -3.34
C GLY A 84 18.68 -9.05 -2.46
N ARG A 85 19.12 -9.06 -1.20
CA ARG A 85 18.77 -10.10 -0.22
C ARG A 85 17.27 -10.12 0.09
N ALA A 86 16.63 -8.97 0.24
CA ALA A 86 15.18 -8.90 0.44
C ALA A 86 14.42 -9.49 -0.75
N CYS A 87 14.82 -9.13 -1.99
CA CYS A 87 14.24 -9.72 -3.21
C CYS A 87 14.37 -11.25 -3.25
N ALA A 88 15.58 -11.77 -2.96
CA ALA A 88 15.84 -13.21 -2.96
C ALA A 88 15.06 -13.94 -1.85
N PHE A 89 14.88 -13.30 -0.69
CA PHE A 89 14.16 -13.87 0.44
C PHE A 89 12.65 -13.98 0.18
N ILE A 90 12.04 -12.94 -0.40
CA ILE A 90 10.59 -12.88 -0.59
C ILE A 90 10.11 -13.73 -1.77
N ARG A 91 10.90 -13.87 -2.85
CA ARG A 91 10.50 -14.54 -4.09
C ARG A 91 9.91 -15.94 -3.90
N PRO A 92 10.57 -16.89 -3.19
CA PRO A 92 10.01 -18.23 -3.01
C PRO A 92 8.82 -18.29 -2.05
N ARG A 93 8.55 -17.22 -1.30
CA ARG A 93 7.49 -17.15 -0.27
C ARG A 93 6.25 -16.41 -0.74
N LEU A 94 6.31 -15.78 -1.91
CA LEU A 94 5.34 -14.80 -2.37
C LEU A 94 3.91 -15.35 -2.45
N ALA A 95 3.75 -16.56 -2.98
CA ALA A 95 2.45 -17.21 -3.13
C ALA A 95 1.83 -17.57 -1.77
N ASP A 96 2.59 -18.20 -0.89
CA ASP A 96 2.10 -18.64 0.42
C ASP A 96 1.85 -17.46 1.36
N GLU A 97 2.73 -16.48 1.35
CA GLU A 97 2.56 -15.24 2.11
C GLU A 97 1.38 -14.43 1.60
N GLY A 98 1.19 -14.37 0.27
CA GLY A 98 0.02 -13.75 -0.35
C GLY A 98 -1.28 -14.41 0.11
N LYS A 99 -1.34 -15.74 0.14
CA LYS A 99 -2.50 -16.50 0.67
C LYS A 99 -2.73 -16.21 2.15
N ARG A 100 -1.68 -16.27 2.98
CA ARG A 100 -1.76 -16.02 4.43
C ARG A 100 -2.31 -14.62 4.71
N LEU A 101 -1.76 -13.60 4.07
CA LEU A 101 -2.20 -12.21 4.23
C LEU A 101 -3.64 -12.00 3.73
N ALA A 102 -4.02 -12.64 2.63
CA ALA A 102 -5.39 -12.59 2.12
C ALA A 102 -6.37 -13.20 3.13
N THR A 103 -6.06 -14.36 3.72
CA THR A 103 -6.88 -15.00 4.76
C THR A 103 -7.09 -14.08 5.97
N LEU A 104 -6.00 -13.49 6.50
CA LEU A 104 -6.09 -12.56 7.63
C LEU A 104 -6.91 -11.32 7.28
N ARG A 105 -6.69 -10.75 6.09
CA ARG A 105 -7.41 -9.58 5.59
C ARG A 105 -8.89 -9.87 5.42
N ASP A 106 -9.25 -11.00 4.82
CA ASP A 106 -10.64 -11.40 4.59
C ASP A 106 -11.34 -11.75 5.91
N HIS A 107 -10.62 -12.32 6.89
CA HIS A 107 -11.13 -12.54 8.24
C HIS A 107 -11.45 -11.21 8.95
N LEU A 108 -10.48 -10.30 9.00
CA LEU A 108 -10.68 -8.95 9.54
C LEU A 108 -11.89 -8.27 8.90
N GLU A 109 -11.98 -8.28 7.56
CA GLU A 109 -13.10 -7.68 6.85
C GLU A 109 -14.45 -8.28 7.19
N ARG A 110 -14.55 -9.61 7.23
CA ARG A 110 -15.80 -10.28 7.55
C ARG A 110 -16.27 -9.92 8.95
N GLU A 111 -15.38 -9.97 9.93
CA GLU A 111 -15.74 -9.72 11.33
C GLU A 111 -16.08 -8.24 11.58
N VAL A 112 -15.34 -7.30 10.99
CA VAL A 112 -15.67 -5.87 11.11
C VAL A 112 -17.05 -5.58 10.51
N LEU A 113 -17.37 -6.12 9.34
CA LEU A 113 -18.67 -5.90 8.71
C LEU A 113 -19.83 -6.53 9.50
N ALA A 114 -19.58 -7.62 10.21
CA ALA A 114 -20.59 -8.26 11.06
C ALA A 114 -20.83 -7.48 12.37
N ARG A 115 -19.78 -6.87 12.94
CA ARG A 115 -19.81 -6.22 14.26
C ARG A 115 -20.07 -4.71 14.22
N VAL A 116 -19.75 -4.05 13.10
CA VAL A 116 -19.83 -2.59 12.98
C VAL A 116 -20.88 -2.20 11.96
N SER A 117 -22.04 -1.73 12.45
CA SER A 117 -23.15 -1.31 11.60
C SER A 117 -22.71 -0.23 10.60
N GLY A 118 -23.10 -0.40 9.33
CA GLY A 118 -22.80 0.53 8.24
C GLY A 118 -21.34 0.55 7.79
N ALA A 119 -20.45 -0.27 8.35
CA ALA A 119 -19.09 -0.39 7.86
C ALA A 119 -19.08 -0.92 6.41
N ARG A 120 -18.12 -0.46 5.61
CA ARG A 120 -17.96 -0.87 4.21
C ARG A 120 -16.50 -1.13 3.89
N VAL A 121 -16.24 -2.01 2.93
CA VAL A 121 -14.92 -2.21 2.34
C VAL A 121 -14.89 -1.52 0.98
N LEU A 122 -14.03 -0.51 0.83
CA LEU A 122 -13.84 0.23 -0.40
C LEU A 122 -12.99 -0.61 -1.36
N GLY A 123 -13.52 -0.91 -2.55
CA GLY A 123 -12.90 -1.85 -3.50
C GLY A 123 -13.19 -3.33 -3.20
N ARG A 124 -14.24 -3.64 -2.41
CA ARG A 124 -14.70 -5.03 -2.21
C ARG A 124 -15.09 -5.66 -3.55
N GLY A 125 -14.64 -6.88 -3.80
CA GLY A 125 -14.96 -7.64 -5.02
C GLY A 125 -14.10 -7.29 -6.24
N SER A 126 -13.19 -6.31 -6.14
CA SER A 126 -12.20 -6.05 -7.19
C SER A 126 -10.97 -6.96 -7.04
N LEU A 127 -10.16 -7.04 -8.10
CA LEU A 127 -8.77 -7.47 -7.96
C LEU A 127 -8.03 -6.47 -7.06
N ARG A 128 -7.35 -6.99 -6.03
CA ARG A 128 -6.71 -6.18 -4.99
C ARG A 128 -5.55 -6.92 -4.36
N LEU A 129 -4.62 -6.17 -3.76
CA LEU A 129 -3.51 -6.76 -3.02
C LEU A 129 -4.03 -7.62 -1.86
N PRO A 130 -3.30 -8.70 -1.51
CA PRO A 130 -3.73 -9.62 -0.45
C PRO A 130 -3.74 -8.97 0.93
N ASN A 131 -2.88 -7.98 1.16
CA ASN A 131 -2.59 -7.47 2.50
C ASN A 131 -3.35 -6.19 2.89
N THR A 132 -4.06 -5.56 1.94
CA THR A 132 -4.62 -4.22 2.16
C THR A 132 -6.14 -4.31 2.26
N SER A 133 -6.68 -3.69 3.31
CA SER A 133 -8.10 -3.36 3.42
C SER A 133 -8.27 -1.85 3.59
N ASN A 134 -9.14 -1.25 2.79
CA ASN A 134 -9.58 0.13 2.97
C ASN A 134 -11.05 0.09 3.39
N MET A 135 -11.30 0.45 4.65
CA MET A 135 -12.62 0.37 5.25
C MET A 135 -13.19 1.77 5.47
N SER A 136 -14.48 1.93 5.29
CA SER A 136 -15.23 3.15 5.61
C SER A 136 -16.16 2.90 6.79
N PHE A 137 -16.16 3.84 7.73
CA PHE A 137 -17.04 3.87 8.89
C PHE A 137 -17.87 5.16 8.86
N PRO A 138 -19.05 5.15 8.23
CA PRO A 138 -19.91 6.34 8.17
C PRO A 138 -20.26 6.87 9.56
N GLY A 139 -20.31 8.21 9.68
CA GLY A 139 -20.55 8.91 10.95
C GLY A 139 -19.31 9.02 11.85
N VAL A 140 -18.13 8.66 11.35
CA VAL A 140 -16.84 8.79 12.07
C VAL A 140 -15.86 9.58 11.21
N LYS A 141 -15.05 10.44 11.85
CA LYS A 141 -13.90 11.07 11.21
C LYS A 141 -12.70 10.13 11.27
N GLY A 142 -12.09 9.83 10.13
CA GLY A 142 -10.98 8.90 10.00
C GLY A 142 -9.80 9.27 10.90
N GLU A 143 -9.46 10.55 11.04
CA GLU A 143 -8.37 11.01 11.90
C GLU A 143 -8.65 10.74 13.37
N ALA A 144 -9.90 10.91 13.81
CA ALA A 144 -10.30 10.59 15.17
C ALA A 144 -10.21 9.07 15.41
N LEU A 145 -10.60 8.26 14.43
CA LEU A 145 -10.47 6.80 14.53
C LEU A 145 -9.00 6.37 14.60
N VAL A 146 -8.14 6.90 13.73
CA VAL A 146 -6.69 6.64 13.75
C VAL A 146 -6.09 7.01 15.11
N PHE A 147 -6.39 8.20 15.62
CA PHE A 147 -5.88 8.65 16.92
C PHE A 147 -6.32 7.74 18.08
N ASN A 148 -7.58 7.31 18.10
CA ASN A 148 -8.08 6.46 19.18
C ASN A 148 -7.56 5.02 19.11
N LEU A 149 -7.29 4.51 17.91
CA LEU A 149 -6.63 3.21 17.74
C LEU A 149 -5.15 3.29 18.15
N ASP A 150 -4.47 4.39 17.86
CA ASP A 150 -3.08 4.62 18.28
C ASP A 150 -2.93 4.62 19.81
N LEU A 151 -3.86 5.26 20.54
CA LEU A 151 -3.91 5.20 22.01
C LEU A 151 -4.06 3.77 22.57
N LEU A 152 -4.56 2.84 21.75
CA LEU A 152 -4.73 1.42 22.08
C LEU A 152 -3.61 0.55 21.49
N GLY A 153 -2.56 1.17 20.94
CA GLY A 153 -1.41 0.47 20.36
C GLY A 153 -1.64 -0.08 18.95
N ILE A 154 -2.70 0.34 18.25
CA ILE A 154 -3.05 -0.14 16.91
C ILE A 154 -2.72 0.93 15.87
N ALA A 155 -1.68 0.68 15.08
CA ALA A 155 -1.25 1.57 14.02
C ALA A 155 -2.04 1.35 12.72
N VAL A 156 -2.76 2.39 12.27
CA VAL A 156 -3.49 2.41 11.00
C VAL A 156 -3.23 3.72 10.26
N SER A 157 -3.72 3.83 9.01
CA SER A 157 -3.59 5.06 8.22
C SER A 157 -4.93 5.52 7.68
N THR A 158 -5.09 6.82 7.40
CA THR A 158 -6.25 7.35 6.69
C THR A 158 -5.79 8.25 5.55
N GLY A 159 -6.58 8.31 4.47
CA GLY A 159 -6.31 9.17 3.32
C GLY A 159 -6.28 10.65 3.66
N ALA A 160 -6.94 11.06 4.76
CA ALA A 160 -6.99 12.44 5.21
C ALA A 160 -5.71 12.94 5.91
N LEU A 161 -4.87 12.03 6.44
CA LEU A 161 -3.64 12.40 7.17
C LEU A 161 -2.38 12.40 6.30
N CYS A 162 -2.38 11.69 5.16
CA CYS A 162 -1.18 11.57 4.32
C CYS A 162 -0.96 12.76 3.37
N THR A 163 -1.94 13.65 3.18
CA THR A 163 -1.76 14.86 2.37
C THR A 163 -1.79 16.10 3.26
N SER A 164 -0.63 16.74 3.36
CA SER A 164 -0.37 18.01 4.02
C SER A 164 -1.55 19.01 4.11
N ARG A 165 -1.91 19.38 5.36
CA ARG A 165 -2.45 20.69 5.81
C ARG A 165 -3.79 21.22 5.29
N ARG A 166 -4.58 20.51 4.49
CA ARG A 166 -5.99 20.86 4.23
C ARG A 166 -6.77 19.57 4.26
N GLY A 167 -7.96 19.57 4.88
CA GLY A 167 -8.90 18.43 4.89
C GLY A 167 -9.45 18.12 3.49
N VAL A 168 -8.55 17.86 2.54
CA VAL A 168 -8.83 17.51 1.16
C VAL A 168 -9.12 16.01 1.15
N PRO A 169 -10.31 15.61 0.65
CA PRO A 169 -10.64 14.20 0.48
C PRO A 169 -9.59 13.45 -0.35
N SER A 170 -9.52 12.13 -0.17
CA SER A 170 -8.63 11.31 -0.98
C SER A 170 -9.01 11.40 -2.46
N GLN A 171 -8.12 11.93 -3.30
CA GLN A 171 -8.30 11.97 -4.76
C GLN A 171 -8.55 10.59 -5.36
N VAL A 172 -8.00 9.53 -4.75
CA VAL A 172 -8.25 8.14 -5.17
C VAL A 172 -9.67 7.73 -4.88
N LEU A 173 -10.19 8.02 -3.67
CA LEU A 173 -11.57 7.67 -3.32
C LEU A 173 -12.59 8.50 -4.11
N ASP A 174 -12.29 9.76 -4.37
CA ASP A 174 -13.09 10.63 -5.24
C ASP A 174 -13.15 10.07 -6.67
N ALA A 175 -12.01 9.69 -7.25
CA ALA A 175 -11.96 9.04 -8.56
C ALA A 175 -12.69 7.69 -8.61
N MET A 176 -12.80 6.98 -7.48
CA MET A 176 -13.60 5.76 -7.34
C MET A 176 -15.11 6.03 -7.21
N GLY A 177 -15.54 7.29 -7.12
CA GLY A 177 -16.93 7.68 -6.90
C GLY A 177 -17.43 7.40 -5.48
N VAL A 178 -16.52 7.26 -4.51
CA VAL A 178 -16.88 7.10 -3.10
C VAL A 178 -17.43 8.41 -2.57
N SER A 179 -18.57 8.36 -1.88
CA SER A 179 -19.19 9.59 -1.37
C SER A 179 -18.28 10.26 -0.33
N ARG A 180 -18.41 11.59 -0.20
CA ARG A 180 -17.64 12.36 0.79
C ARG A 180 -17.82 11.81 2.21
N ALA A 181 -19.05 11.49 2.60
CA ALA A 181 -19.36 10.93 3.92
C ALA A 181 -18.64 9.59 4.18
N GLU A 182 -18.52 8.74 3.17
CA GLU A 182 -17.77 7.48 3.27
C GLU A 182 -16.25 7.71 3.28
N SER A 183 -15.76 8.66 2.48
CA SER A 183 -14.34 9.00 2.42
C SER A 183 -13.84 9.60 3.74
N GLU A 184 -14.65 10.42 4.42
CA GLU A 184 -14.30 11.05 5.70
C GLU A 184 -14.05 10.01 6.79
N GLY A 185 -14.82 8.91 6.80
CA GLY A 185 -14.64 7.79 7.73
C GLY A 185 -13.72 6.68 7.24
N SER A 186 -12.91 6.93 6.19
CA SER A 186 -12.06 5.89 5.60
C SER A 186 -10.75 5.68 6.39
N VAL A 187 -10.42 4.41 6.65
CA VAL A 187 -9.19 3.97 7.29
C VAL A 187 -8.64 2.77 6.53
N ARG A 188 -7.34 2.80 6.25
CA ARG A 188 -6.59 1.72 5.61
C ARG A 188 -5.80 0.95 6.66
N LEU A 189 -6.10 -0.34 6.74
CA LEU A 189 -5.34 -1.36 7.46
C LEU A 189 -4.48 -2.13 6.45
N SER A 190 -3.17 -2.14 6.69
CA SER A 190 -2.19 -2.79 5.80
C SER A 190 -1.44 -3.85 6.59
N LEU A 191 -1.72 -5.11 6.30
CA LEU A 191 -1.13 -6.25 6.99
C LEU A 191 0.31 -6.49 6.48
N GLY A 192 1.17 -6.97 7.37
CA GLY A 192 2.58 -7.23 7.11
C GLY A 192 2.98 -8.67 7.39
N TRP A 193 4.24 -9.00 7.10
CA TRP A 193 4.79 -10.35 7.32
C TRP A 193 4.79 -10.78 8.78
N ALA A 194 4.81 -9.82 9.70
CA ALA A 194 4.74 -10.07 11.14
C ALA A 194 3.31 -10.13 11.68
N THR A 195 2.31 -9.77 10.86
CA THR A 195 0.93 -9.71 11.35
C THR A 195 0.42 -11.09 11.71
N THR A 196 -0.12 -11.24 12.93
CA THR A 196 -0.65 -12.51 13.44
C THR A 196 -2.17 -12.50 13.54
N GLU A 197 -2.77 -13.67 13.72
CA GLU A 197 -4.22 -13.80 13.94
C GLU A 197 -4.64 -13.17 15.27
N GLU A 198 -3.79 -13.27 16.30
CA GLU A 198 -4.02 -12.64 17.60
C GLU A 198 -4.09 -11.12 17.50
N GLU A 199 -3.25 -10.50 16.67
CA GLU A 199 -3.33 -9.05 16.41
C GLU A 199 -4.62 -8.67 15.66
N ILE A 200 -5.12 -9.53 14.76
CA ILE A 200 -6.45 -9.33 14.14
C ILE A 200 -7.53 -9.35 15.21
N GLU A 201 -7.50 -10.33 16.12
CA GLU A 201 -8.47 -10.43 17.21
C GLU A 201 -8.40 -9.22 18.16
N GLN A 202 -7.21 -8.70 18.46
CA GLN A 202 -7.05 -7.47 19.24
C GLN A 202 -7.75 -6.27 18.59
N VAL A 203 -7.60 -6.11 17.26
CA VAL A 203 -8.32 -5.08 16.51
C VAL A 203 -9.83 -5.29 16.61
N LEU A 204 -10.30 -6.52 16.45
CA LEU A 204 -11.73 -6.86 16.49
C LEU A 204 -12.38 -6.70 17.87
N GLN A 205 -11.60 -6.78 18.94
CA GLN A 205 -12.06 -6.53 20.31
C GLN A 205 -12.33 -5.05 20.59
N VAL A 206 -11.51 -4.15 20.04
CA VAL A 206 -11.58 -2.72 20.40
C VAL A 206 -12.26 -1.85 19.34
N LEU A 207 -12.13 -2.19 18.06
CA LEU A 207 -12.59 -1.35 16.95
C LEU A 207 -14.10 -1.02 17.01
N PRO A 208 -15.01 -1.98 17.26
CA PRO A 208 -16.45 -1.68 17.33
C PRO A 208 -16.78 -0.66 18.42
N ALA A 209 -16.22 -0.85 19.62
CA ALA A 209 -16.47 0.04 20.75
C ALA A 209 -15.94 1.47 20.49
N VAL A 210 -14.78 1.59 19.82
CA VAL A 210 -14.22 2.89 19.42
C VAL A 210 -15.13 3.58 18.40
N VAL A 211 -15.56 2.87 17.35
CA VAL A 211 -16.46 3.41 16.32
C VAL A 211 -17.77 3.90 16.94
N ASP A 212 -18.40 3.09 17.79
CA ASP A 212 -19.67 3.46 18.43
C ASP A 212 -19.52 4.66 19.36
N ARG A 213 -18.42 4.75 20.11
CA ARG A 213 -18.13 5.92 20.93
C ARG A 213 -17.97 7.17 20.10
N LEU A 214 -17.24 7.10 18.98
CA LEU A 214 -17.02 8.26 18.09
C LEU A 214 -18.33 8.73 17.46
N ARG A 215 -19.21 7.80 17.05
CA ARG A 215 -20.55 8.13 16.53
C ARG A 215 -21.40 8.88 17.56
N ARG A 216 -21.33 8.52 18.84
CA ARG A 216 -22.06 9.23 19.92
C ARG A 216 -21.54 10.65 20.17
N LEU A 217 -20.26 10.90 19.93
CA LEU A 217 -19.62 12.21 20.15
C LEU A 217 -19.79 13.16 18.96
N SER A 218 -20.18 12.66 17.80
CA SER A 218 -20.45 13.46 16.60
C SER A 218 -21.72 12.93 15.93
N PRO A 219 -22.91 13.28 16.45
CA PRO A 219 -24.15 13.10 15.70
C PRO A 219 -24.08 14.02 14.48
N MET A 220 -23.64 13.47 13.34
CA MET A 220 -23.76 14.10 12.03
C MET A 220 -25.18 13.91 11.50
#